data_AF-A0A2V7MSP3-F1
#
_entry.id   AF-A0A2V7MSP3-F1
#
_cell.length_a   1.000
_cell.length_b   1.000
_cell.length_c   1.000
_cell.angle_alpha   90.00
_cell.angle_beta   90.00
_cell.angle_gamma   90.00
#
_symmetry.space_group_name_H-M   'P 1'
#
loop_
_entity.id
_entity.type
_entity.pdbx_description
1 polymer ?
#
loop_
_entity_poly.entity_id
_entity_poly.type
_entity_poly.pdbx_seq_one_letter_code
_entity_poly.pdbx_strand_id
1 'polypeptide(L)'
;MTSGMLGLVWPPMHLRGAELTLTDTLHIVWTMVTLLCTLLAIGCGAAAFGQRFRGYSITTVGIFVVFGVVSFLDAPKVAANLPTPFFGVWERVNIGASSLWMVVFALVLLRQRALTAV
;
A
#
# COMPACT_ATOMS: atom_id res chain seq x y z
N MET A 1 -4.90 -7.84 -0.76
CA MET A 1 -3.51 -8.36 -0.77
C MET A 1 -3.39 -9.67 -1.54
N THR A 2 -4.33 -10.62 -1.39
CA THR A 2 -4.38 -11.87 -2.18
C THR A 2 -4.35 -11.67 -3.70
N SER A 3 -5.04 -10.64 -4.23
CA SER A 3 -5.07 -10.34 -5.66
C SER A 3 -3.71 -9.96 -6.25
N GLY A 4 -2.84 -9.29 -5.47
CA GLY A 4 -1.49 -8.95 -5.89
C GLY A 4 -0.49 -10.11 -5.77
N MET A 5 -0.79 -11.13 -4.96
CA MET A 5 0.05 -12.33 -4.81
C MET A 5 -0.27 -13.41 -5.85
N LEU A 6 -1.54 -13.54 -6.25
CA LEU A 6 -1.96 -14.52 -7.25
C LEU A 6 -2.10 -13.92 -8.67
N GLY A 7 -2.13 -12.60 -8.80
CA GLY A 7 -2.17 -11.89 -10.09
C GLY A 7 -3.43 -12.09 -10.93
N LEU A 8 -4.39 -12.91 -10.50
CA LEU A 8 -5.52 -13.38 -11.32
C LEU A 8 -6.40 -12.26 -11.91
N VAL A 9 -6.46 -11.10 -11.24
CA VAL A 9 -7.30 -9.95 -11.65
C VAL A 9 -6.48 -8.65 -11.73
N TRP A 10 -5.16 -8.73 -11.57
CA TRP A 10 -4.30 -7.55 -11.55
C TRP A 10 -3.92 -7.16 -12.99
N PRO A 11 -4.26 -5.96 -13.49
CA PRO A 11 -3.92 -5.57 -14.86
C PRO A 11 -2.40 -5.60 -15.07
N PRO A 12 -1.89 -6.23 -16.14
CA PRO A 12 -0.46 -6.28 -16.41
C PRO A 12 0.05 -4.89 -16.78
N MET A 13 1.25 -4.55 -16.30
CA MET A 13 1.98 -3.34 -16.68
C MET A 13 3.21 -3.75 -17.49
N HIS A 14 3.45 -3.04 -18.58
CA HIS A 14 4.63 -3.26 -19.41
C HIS A 14 5.90 -2.88 -18.67
N LEU A 15 7.01 -3.47 -19.11
CA LEU A 15 8.31 -3.03 -18.66
C LEU A 15 8.56 -1.58 -19.09
N ARG A 16 9.29 -0.86 -18.24
CA ARG A 16 9.71 0.51 -18.50
C ARG A 16 10.35 0.65 -19.89
N GLY A 17 10.00 1.74 -20.59
CA GLY A 17 10.52 2.06 -21.93
C GLY A 17 9.68 1.46 -23.06
N ALA A 18 8.72 0.59 -22.76
CA ALA A 18 7.68 0.20 -23.69
C ALA A 18 6.63 1.31 -23.88
N GLU A 19 5.88 1.23 -24.96
CA GLU A 19 4.72 2.10 -25.22
C GLU A 19 3.65 1.88 -24.14
N LEU A 20 3.05 2.97 -23.63
CA LEU A 20 1.96 2.91 -22.67
C LEU A 20 0.67 2.46 -23.36
N THR A 21 -0.01 1.49 -22.75
CA THR A 21 -1.26 0.94 -23.25
C THR A 21 -2.39 1.08 -22.23
N LEU A 22 -3.58 0.60 -22.60
CA LEU A 22 -4.72 0.55 -21.69
C LEU A 22 -4.43 -0.26 -20.42
N THR A 23 -3.67 -1.35 -20.50
CA THR A 23 -3.41 -2.20 -19.33
C THR A 23 -2.53 -1.50 -18.30
N ASP A 24 -1.59 -0.66 -18.74
CA ASP A 24 -0.77 0.20 -17.87
C ASP A 24 -1.63 1.22 -17.13
N THR A 25 -2.58 1.84 -17.84
CA THR A 25 -3.52 2.79 -17.23
C THR A 25 -4.41 2.10 -16.20
N LEU A 26 -4.97 0.92 -16.55
CA LEU A 26 -5.77 0.13 -15.63
C LEU A 26 -4.98 -0.33 -14.40
N HIS A 27 -3.70 -0.69 -14.56
CA HIS A 27 -2.82 -1.05 -13.45
C HIS A 27 -2.64 0.12 -12.47
N ILE A 28 -2.42 1.33 -12.98
CA ILE A 28 -2.27 2.54 -12.15
C ILE A 28 -3.58 2.83 -11.40
N VAL A 29 -4.72 2.81 -12.10
CA VAL A 29 -6.04 3.03 -11.49
C VAL A 29 -6.30 2.00 -10.40
N TRP A 30 -6.04 0.72 -10.68
CA TRP A 30 -6.21 -0.37 -9.72
C TRP A 30 -5.33 -0.21 -8.48
N THR A 31 -4.10 0.25 -8.67
CA THR A 31 -3.16 0.57 -7.58
C THR A 31 -3.70 1.69 -6.70
N MET A 32 -4.25 2.76 -7.29
CA MET A 32 -4.83 3.89 -6.55
C MET A 32 -6.08 3.48 -5.76
N VAL A 33 -6.98 2.69 -6.35
CA VAL A 33 -8.15 2.16 -5.64
C VAL A 33 -7.71 1.29 -4.46
N THR A 34 -6.75 0.39 -4.68
CA THR A 34 -6.20 -0.47 -3.62
C THR A 34 -5.57 0.36 -2.49
N LEU A 35 -4.82 1.41 -2.83
CA LEU A 35 -4.23 2.34 -1.87
C LEU A 35 -5.31 3.02 -1.02
N LEU A 36 -6.35 3.58 -1.65
CA LEU A 36 -7.45 4.25 -0.94
C LEU A 36 -8.20 3.28 -0.01
N CYS A 37 -8.54 2.09 -0.50
CA CYS A 37 -9.15 1.04 0.33
C CYS A 37 -8.26 0.65 1.52
N THR A 38 -6.95 0.56 1.30
CA THR A 38 -5.98 0.25 2.36
C THR A 38 -5.93 1.36 3.42
N LEU A 39 -5.86 2.62 3.00
CA LEU A 39 -5.86 3.76 3.93
C LEU A 39 -7.17 3.86 4.71
N LEU A 40 -8.32 3.59 4.07
CA LEU A 40 -9.61 3.51 4.74
C LEU A 40 -9.65 2.38 5.78
N ALA A 41 -9.16 1.19 5.43
CA ALA A 41 -9.05 0.07 6.37
C ALA A 41 -8.16 0.43 7.58
N ILE A 42 -7.03 1.09 7.34
CA ILE A 42 -6.14 1.59 8.40
C ILE A 42 -6.86 2.62 9.27
N GLY A 43 -7.58 3.57 8.67
CA GLY A 43 -8.36 4.59 9.38
C GLY A 43 -9.44 3.99 10.27
N CYS A 44 -10.23 3.04 9.75
CA CYS A 44 -11.23 2.31 10.52
C CYS A 44 -10.59 1.51 11.67
N GLY A 45 -9.50 0.79 11.40
CA GLY A 45 -8.74 0.07 12.43
C GLY A 45 -8.17 1.02 13.50
N ALA A 46 -7.67 2.18 13.11
CA ALA A 46 -7.16 3.18 14.06
C ALA A 46 -8.25 3.74 14.98
N ALA A 47 -9.49 3.85 14.49
CA ALA A 47 -10.64 4.35 15.25
C ALA A 47 -11.26 3.28 16.19
N ALA A 48 -11.18 2.00 15.82
CA ALA A 48 -11.84 0.92 16.54
C ALA A 48 -11.07 0.39 17.78
N PHE A 49 -9.78 0.73 17.94
CA PHE A 49 -8.91 0.16 18.97
C PHE A 49 -8.23 1.25 19.82
N GLY A 50 -7.55 0.85 20.90
CA GLY A 50 -6.94 1.76 21.87
C GLY A 50 -5.82 2.67 21.31
N GLN A 51 -5.42 3.67 22.11
CA GLN A 51 -4.48 4.74 21.70
C GLN A 51 -3.15 4.25 21.12
N ARG A 52 -2.61 3.12 21.61
CA ARG A 52 -1.36 2.54 21.09
C ARG A 52 -1.48 2.08 19.64
N PHE A 53 -2.55 1.37 19.29
CA PHE A 53 -2.78 0.90 17.93
C PHE A 53 -3.12 2.06 16.98
N ARG A 54 -3.84 3.07 17.51
CA ARG A 54 -4.10 4.32 16.78
C ARG A 54 -2.81 5.05 16.42
N GLY A 55 -1.89 5.23 17.38
CA GLY A 55 -0.58 5.83 17.13
C GLY A 55 0.23 5.07 16.07
N TYR A 56 0.30 3.74 16.20
CA TYR A 56 0.95 2.88 15.20
C TYR A 56 0.34 3.05 13.79
N SER A 57 -0.99 3.05 13.69
CA SER A 57 -1.71 3.20 12.42
C SER A 57 -1.48 4.58 11.79
N ILE A 58 -1.46 5.65 12.59
CA ILE A 58 -1.14 7.01 12.10
C ILE A 58 0.29 7.05 11.55
N THR A 59 1.25 6.44 12.23
CA THR A 59 2.63 6.32 11.72
C THR A 59 2.68 5.56 10.40
N THR A 60 1.92 4.46 10.28
CA THR A 60 1.80 3.71 9.01
C THR A 60 1.27 4.61 7.89
N VAL A 61 0.21 5.40 8.13
CA VAL A 61 -0.30 6.37 7.14
C VAL A 61 0.76 7.40 6.77
N GLY A 62 1.53 7.90 7.74
CA GLY A 62 2.64 8.82 7.50
C GLY A 62 3.68 8.23 6.53
N ILE A 63 4.05 6.95 6.70
CA ILE A 63 4.94 6.23 5.78
C ILE A 63 4.34 6.20 4.37
N PHE A 64 3.07 5.80 4.23
CA PHE A 64 2.38 5.78 2.94
C PHE A 64 2.40 7.13 2.23
N VAL A 65 2.13 8.21 2.95
CA VAL A 65 2.13 9.56 2.41
C VAL A 65 3.53 9.97 1.96
N VAL A 66 4.55 9.81 2.81
CA VAL A 66 5.91 10.22 2.49
C VAL A 66 6.44 9.49 1.26
N PHE A 67 6.41 8.15 1.26
CA PHE A 67 6.97 7.39 0.16
C PHE A 67 6.07 7.40 -1.09
N GLY A 68 4.75 7.51 -0.91
CA GLY A 68 3.82 7.70 -2.03
C GLY A 68 4.05 9.03 -2.75
N VAL A 69 4.28 10.12 -2.01
CA VAL A 69 4.62 11.43 -2.58
C VAL A 69 5.95 11.36 -3.34
N VAL A 70 6.98 10.75 -2.76
CA VAL A 70 8.28 10.63 -3.46
C VAL A 70 8.15 9.80 -4.73
N SER A 71 7.42 8.67 -4.72
CA SER A 71 7.13 7.90 -5.94
C SER A 71 6.37 8.74 -6.97
N PHE A 72 5.37 9.52 -6.56
CA PHE A 72 4.62 10.39 -7.47
C PHE A 72 5.51 11.45 -8.14
N LEU A 73 6.42 12.05 -7.38
CA LEU A 73 7.37 13.04 -7.91
C LEU A 73 8.38 12.44 -8.92
N ASP A 74 8.68 11.14 -8.81
CA ASP A 74 9.55 10.44 -9.76
C ASP A 74 8.78 9.91 -10.99
N ALA A 75 7.44 9.84 -10.97
CA ALA A 75 6.64 9.30 -12.07
C ALA A 75 6.92 9.96 -13.45
N PRO A 76 7.11 11.29 -13.58
CA PRO A 76 7.47 11.91 -14.86
C PRO A 76 8.82 11.43 -15.40
N LYS A 77 9.79 11.16 -14.52
CA LYS A 77 11.10 10.61 -14.90
C LYS A 77 10.98 9.17 -15.37
N VAL A 78 10.06 8.39 -14.79
CA VAL A 78 9.74 7.03 -15.26
C VAL A 78 9.25 7.08 -16.70
N ALA A 79 8.27 7.94 -16.99
CA ALA A 79 7.71 8.11 -18.34
C ALA A 79 8.75 8.61 -19.36
N ALA A 80 9.64 9.52 -18.97
CA ALA A 80 10.73 10.02 -19.81
C ALA A 80 11.95 9.08 -19.90
N ASN A 81 11.84 7.86 -19.35
CA ASN A 81 12.92 6.88 -19.28
C ASN A 81 14.23 7.39 -18.62
N LEU A 82 14.13 8.33 -17.67
CA LEU A 82 15.27 8.92 -16.93
C LEU A 82 15.61 8.15 -15.64
N PRO A 83 16.85 8.17 -15.15
CA PRO A 83 17.24 7.41 -13.95
C PRO A 83 16.36 7.70 -12.71
N THR A 84 15.85 6.63 -12.10
CA THR A 84 15.05 6.66 -10.85
C THR A 84 15.51 5.55 -9.89
N PRO A 85 16.75 5.63 -9.35
CA PRO A 85 17.44 4.51 -8.71
C PRO A 85 16.73 3.93 -7.49
N PHE A 86 15.89 4.73 -6.82
CA PHE A 86 15.18 4.32 -5.61
C PHE A 86 13.67 4.12 -5.80
N PHE A 87 13.13 4.31 -7.01
CA PHE A 87 11.68 4.27 -7.25
C PHE A 87 11.04 2.97 -6.74
N GLY A 88 11.62 1.83 -7.13
CA GLY A 88 11.14 0.53 -6.65
C GLY A 88 11.30 0.34 -5.14
N VAL A 89 12.33 0.93 -4.53
CA VAL A 89 12.54 0.87 -3.06
C VAL A 89 11.39 1.57 -2.34
N TRP A 90 10.99 2.76 -2.79
CA TRP A 90 9.87 3.51 -2.20
C TRP A 90 8.56 2.73 -2.27
N GLU A 91 8.30 2.08 -3.40
CA GLU A 91 7.13 1.21 -3.54
C GLU A 91 7.18 0.02 -2.57
N ARG A 92 8.35 -0.62 -2.40
CA ARG A 92 8.50 -1.74 -1.46
C ARG A 92 8.37 -1.33 0.00
N VAL A 93 8.76 -0.11 0.37
CA VAL A 93 8.52 0.40 1.72
C VAL A 93 7.02 0.46 2.01
N ASN A 94 6.21 0.98 1.09
CA ASN A 94 4.75 1.03 1.27
C ASN A 94 4.12 -0.38 1.33
N ILE A 95 4.56 -1.29 0.45
CA ILE A 95 4.08 -2.68 0.48
C ILE A 95 4.45 -3.36 1.80
N GLY A 96 5.67 -3.19 2.28
CA GLY A 96 6.13 -3.72 3.57
C GLY A 96 5.36 -3.14 4.75
N ALA A 97 5.16 -1.82 4.78
CA ALA A 97 4.38 -1.14 5.81
C ALA A 97 2.93 -1.64 5.85
N SER A 98 2.30 -1.82 4.69
CA SER A 98 0.94 -2.37 4.58
C SER A 98 0.85 -3.80 5.11
N SER A 99 1.85 -4.63 4.78
CA SER A 99 1.89 -6.03 5.17
C SER A 99 2.11 -6.18 6.67
N LEU A 100 3.04 -5.40 7.23
CA LEU A 100 3.29 -5.36 8.66
C LEU A 100 2.07 -4.85 9.43
N TRP A 101 1.40 -3.81 8.93
CA TRP A 101 0.17 -3.31 9.53
C TRP A 101 -0.92 -4.39 9.55
N MET A 102 -1.10 -5.12 8.45
CA MET A 102 -2.07 -6.23 8.37
C MET A 102 -1.78 -7.33 9.40
N VAL A 103 -0.51 -7.71 9.56
CA VAL A 103 -0.09 -8.70 10.56
C VAL A 103 -0.41 -8.21 11.98
N VAL A 104 -0.01 -6.98 12.32
CA VAL A 104 -0.25 -6.41 13.65
C VAL A 104 -1.75 -6.28 13.91
N PHE A 105 -2.53 -5.83 12.93
CA PHE A 105 -3.99 -5.73 13.02
C PHE A 105 -4.63 -7.09 13.33
N ALA A 106 -4.22 -8.16 12.62
CA ALA A 106 -4.69 -9.51 12.89
C ALA A 106 -4.35 -9.99 14.31
N LEU A 107 -3.13 -9.72 14.79
CA LEU A 107 -2.72 -10.07 16.16
C LEU A 107 -3.54 -9.32 17.22
N VAL A 108 -3.83 -8.04 16.98
CA VAL A 108 -4.65 -7.22 17.89
C VAL A 108 -6.09 -7.75 17.93
N LEU A 109 -6.67 -8.13 16.79
CA LEU A 109 -7.99 -8.75 16.71
C LEU A 109 -8.05 -10.08 17.49
N LEU A 110 -7.07 -10.97 17.27
CA LEU A 110 -6.98 -12.24 17.97
C LEU A 110 -6.85 -12.06 19.49
N ARG A 111 -6.03 -11.11 19.93
CA ARG A 111 -5.85 -10.79 21.34
C ARG A 111 -7.14 -10.24 21.97
N GLN A 112 -7.85 -9.35 21.28
CA GLN A 112 -9.12 -8.82 21.80
C GLN A 112 -10.18 -9.91 21.93
N ARG A 113 -10.32 -10.77 20.92
CA ARG A 113 -11.25 -11.90 20.96
C ARG A 113 -10.96 -12.85 22.12
N ALA A 114 -9.68 -13.10 22.42
CA ALA A 114 -9.30 -13.92 23.57
C ALA A 114 -9.67 -13.27 24.91
N LEU A 115 -9.58 -11.94 25.01
CA LEU A 115 -9.94 -11.20 26.23
C LEU A 115 -11.45 -11.11 26.46
N THR A 116 -12.27 -11.09 25.40
CA THR A 116 -13.74 -11.08 25.51
C THR A 116 -14.37 -12.47 25.66
N ALA A 117 -13.61 -13.55 25.45
CA ALA A 117 -14.08 -14.93 25.60
C ALA A 117 -13.90 -15.51 27.03
N VAL A 118 -13.30 -14.74 27.94
CA VAL A 118 -13.12 -15.05 29.37
C VAL A 118 -14.12 -14.23 30.17
#